data_AF-A0A6A4ZPU0-F1
#
_entry.id   AF-A0A6A4ZPU0-F1
#
_cell.length_a   1.000
_cell.length_b   1.000
_cell.length_c   1.000
_cell.angle_alpha   90.00
_cell.angle_beta   90.00
_cell.angle_gamma   90.00
#
_symmetry.space_group_name_H-M   'P 1'
#
loop_
_entity.id
_entity.type
_entity.pdbx_description
1 polymer ?
#
loop_
_entity_poly.entity_id
_entity_poly.type
_entity_poly.pdbx_seq_one_letter_code
_entity_poly.pdbx_strand_id
1 'polypeptide(L)'
;GQAMFQLVVILTLTFAGDHLFAIDSGRKDDRRAEAERKGVALETGPSVHYTIIFNVFVFLQLFNEINARRIHDELNVFEGIFENHLFVGISVVQVVLQAAIVQFGSLVFGCVALSWSQWLACIAIGALSLPVGLLLRCLQARHLPASWTLCQDTTAVTPYKPTERSQVLWQRSFRRLRVQLRVIKAFQRSLSDRKHLLQ
;
A
#
# COMPACT_ATOMS: atom_id res chain seq x y z
N GLY A 1 -17.19 -0.42 0.26
CA GLY A 1 -17.21 1.06 0.26
C GLY A 1 -15.92 1.62 -0.31
N GLN A 2 -14.82 1.57 0.44
CA GLN A 2 -13.54 2.19 0.03
C GLN A 2 -12.99 1.71 -1.32
N ALA A 3 -12.97 0.40 -1.59
CA ALA A 3 -12.51 -0.11 -2.89
C ALA A 3 -13.35 0.40 -4.09
N MET A 4 -14.66 0.58 -3.90
CA MET A 4 -15.54 1.14 -4.94
C MET A 4 -15.23 2.62 -5.18
N PHE A 5 -14.99 3.39 -4.11
CA PHE A 5 -14.53 4.78 -4.23
C PHE A 5 -13.21 4.87 -4.99
N GLN A 6 -12.21 4.06 -4.60
CA GLN A 6 -10.92 4.02 -5.29
C GLN A 6 -11.06 3.67 -6.77
N LEU A 7 -11.90 2.68 -7.10
CA LEU A 7 -12.19 2.31 -8.49
C LEU A 7 -12.78 3.49 -9.26
N VAL A 8 -13.79 4.17 -8.70
CA VAL A 8 -14.43 5.34 -9.33
C VAL A 8 -13.41 6.46 -9.56
N VAL A 9 -12.56 6.76 -8.57
CA VAL A 9 -11.52 7.79 -8.71
C VAL A 9 -10.53 7.42 -9.83
N ILE A 10 -10.01 6.19 -9.83
CA ILE A 10 -9.05 5.76 -10.85
C ILE A 10 -9.67 5.71 -12.25
N LEU A 11 -10.92 5.26 -12.38
CA LEU A 11 -11.63 5.29 -13.65
C LEU A 11 -11.86 6.73 -14.13
N THR A 12 -12.27 7.62 -13.23
CA THR A 12 -12.46 9.03 -13.55
C THR A 12 -11.16 9.66 -14.03
N LEU A 13 -10.05 9.39 -13.35
CA LEU A 13 -8.73 9.86 -13.78
C LEU A 13 -8.28 9.23 -15.09
N THR A 14 -8.62 7.97 -15.36
CA THR A 14 -8.25 7.29 -16.60
C THR A 14 -8.95 7.89 -17.82
N PHE A 15 -10.21 8.31 -17.66
CA PHE A 15 -11.02 8.82 -18.78
C PHE A 15 -11.10 10.34 -18.88
N ALA A 16 -10.94 11.06 -17.78
CA ALA A 16 -11.08 12.52 -17.70
C ALA A 16 -9.90 13.21 -17.00
N GLY A 17 -8.82 12.50 -16.70
CA GLY A 17 -7.63 13.07 -16.05
C GLY A 17 -6.90 14.10 -16.92
N ASP A 18 -6.90 13.90 -18.24
CA ASP A 18 -6.38 14.86 -19.22
C ASP A 18 -7.07 16.21 -19.11
N HIS A 19 -8.40 16.22 -19.07
CA HIS A 19 -9.20 17.43 -18.91
C HIS A 19 -9.10 18.03 -17.50
N LEU A 20 -9.04 17.20 -16.46
CA LEU A 20 -8.98 17.65 -15.07
C LEU A 20 -7.67 18.37 -14.74
N PHE A 21 -6.56 17.89 -15.31
CA PHE A 21 -5.22 18.44 -15.05
C PHE A 21 -4.71 19.36 -16.15
N ALA A 22 -5.47 19.55 -17.23
CA ALA A 22 -5.06 20.28 -18.43
C ALA A 22 -3.70 19.79 -18.97
N ILE A 23 -3.55 18.47 -19.09
CA ILE A 23 -2.34 17.78 -19.55
C ILE A 23 -2.62 16.96 -20.80
N ASP A 24 -1.56 16.66 -21.55
CA ASP A 24 -1.64 15.79 -22.72
C ASP A 24 -2.11 14.37 -22.32
N SER A 25 -3.06 13.83 -23.08
CA SER A 25 -3.62 12.51 -22.81
C SER A 25 -2.60 11.42 -23.10
N GLY A 26 -2.31 10.58 -22.09
CA GLY A 26 -1.48 9.39 -22.25
C GLY A 26 -2.11 8.26 -23.06
N ARG A 27 -3.41 8.34 -23.39
CA ARG A 27 -4.15 7.29 -24.12
C ARG A 27 -3.57 7.09 -25.52
N LYS A 28 -3.49 5.83 -25.96
CA LYS A 28 -2.87 5.48 -27.26
C LYS A 28 -3.57 6.11 -28.45
N ASP A 29 -4.91 6.11 -28.44
CA ASP A 29 -5.71 6.63 -29.54
C ASP A 29 -5.58 8.14 -29.67
N ASP A 30 -5.62 8.87 -28.54
CA ASP A 30 -5.47 10.33 -28.52
C ASP A 30 -4.06 10.75 -28.95
N ARG A 31 -3.03 10.05 -28.45
CA ARG A 31 -1.64 10.30 -28.87
C ARG A 31 -1.43 10.07 -30.37
N ARG A 32 -2.07 9.05 -30.94
CA ARG A 32 -2.01 8.79 -32.38
C ARG A 32 -2.68 9.91 -33.18
N ALA A 33 -3.89 10.30 -32.78
CA ALA A 33 -4.63 11.38 -33.42
C ALA A 33 -3.86 12.72 -33.33
N GLU A 34 -3.23 12.99 -32.19
CA GLU A 34 -2.44 14.20 -31.98
C GLU A 34 -1.13 14.19 -32.79
N ALA A 35 -0.42 13.07 -32.84
CA ALA A 35 0.79 12.92 -33.66
C ALA A 35 0.50 13.10 -35.15
N GLU A 36 -0.61 12.54 -35.65
CA GLU A 36 -1.08 12.73 -37.02
C GLU A 36 -1.44 14.20 -37.29
N ARG A 37 -2.16 14.86 -36.36
CA ARG A 37 -2.50 16.28 -36.47
C ARG A 37 -1.27 17.19 -36.50
N LYS A 38 -0.24 16.89 -35.71
CA LYS A 38 1.02 17.66 -35.62
C LYS A 38 2.06 17.26 -36.67
N GLY A 39 1.83 16.18 -37.43
CA GLY A 39 2.78 15.67 -38.42
C GLY A 39 4.09 15.16 -37.82
N VAL A 40 4.09 14.76 -36.55
CA VAL A 40 5.29 14.25 -35.84
C VAL A 40 5.23 12.73 -35.67
N ALA A 41 6.38 12.11 -35.43
CA ALA A 41 6.44 10.69 -35.10
C ALA A 41 5.68 10.40 -33.78
N LEU A 42 5.03 9.24 -33.69
CA LEU A 42 4.31 8.82 -32.49
C LEU A 42 5.27 8.66 -31.30
N GLU A 43 5.13 9.50 -30.29
CA GLU A 43 5.87 9.36 -29.05
C GLU A 43 5.26 8.26 -28.15
N THR A 44 5.87 7.07 -28.18
CA THR A 44 5.54 5.92 -27.30
C THR A 44 6.13 6.02 -25.90
N GLY A 45 6.72 7.17 -25.56
CA GLY A 45 7.37 7.41 -24.27
C GLY A 45 6.42 7.41 -23.06
N PRO A 46 6.99 7.53 -21.85
CA PRO A 46 6.24 7.67 -20.61
C PRO A 46 5.38 8.94 -20.64
N SER A 47 4.13 8.82 -20.19
CA SER A 47 3.19 9.95 -20.18
C SER A 47 2.99 10.50 -18.77
N VAL A 48 2.87 11.83 -18.65
CA VAL A 48 2.50 12.51 -17.40
C VAL A 48 1.14 12.02 -16.89
N HIS A 49 0.17 11.81 -17.80
CA HIS A 49 -1.17 11.31 -17.47
C HIS A 49 -1.13 9.99 -16.68
N TYR A 50 -0.46 8.95 -17.21
CA TYR A 50 -0.34 7.68 -16.49
C TYR A 50 0.49 7.78 -15.20
N THR A 51 1.46 8.70 -15.15
CA THR A 51 2.24 8.91 -13.92
C THR A 51 1.38 9.53 -12.82
N ILE A 52 0.48 10.46 -13.15
CA ILE A 52 -0.51 11.01 -12.21
C ILE A 52 -1.46 9.92 -11.70
N ILE A 53 -1.99 9.07 -12.59
CA ILE A 53 -2.86 7.94 -12.20
C ILE A 53 -2.13 7.02 -11.21
N PHE A 54 -0.89 6.66 -11.52
CA PHE A 54 -0.05 5.85 -10.63
C PHE A 54 0.19 6.54 -9.29
N ASN A 55 0.51 7.84 -9.30
CA ASN A 55 0.79 8.57 -8.07
C ASN A 55 -0.44 8.68 -7.17
N VAL A 56 -1.61 9.01 -7.75
CA VAL A 56 -2.88 9.00 -7.02
C VAL A 56 -3.21 7.63 -6.47
N PHE A 57 -3.00 6.56 -7.24
CA PHE A 57 -3.22 5.19 -6.77
C PHE A 57 -2.38 4.87 -5.52
N VAL A 58 -1.10 5.23 -5.49
CA VAL A 58 -0.26 4.98 -4.31
C VAL A 58 -0.71 5.83 -3.11
N PHE A 59 -1.11 7.08 -3.33
CA PHE A 59 -1.67 7.89 -2.24
C PHE A 59 -3.00 7.37 -1.71
N LEU A 60 -3.91 6.94 -2.58
CA LEU A 60 -5.15 6.28 -2.18
C LEU A 60 -4.87 5.05 -1.29
N GLN A 61 -3.76 4.35 -1.52
CA GLN A 61 -3.37 3.17 -0.77
C GLN A 61 -2.83 3.57 0.60
N LEU A 62 -1.96 4.59 0.63
CA LEU A 62 -1.42 5.16 1.86
C LEU A 62 -2.53 5.67 2.79
N PHE A 63 -3.49 6.43 2.24
CA PHE A 63 -4.61 6.95 3.02
C PHE A 63 -5.62 5.86 3.41
N ASN A 64 -5.81 4.84 2.56
CA ASN A 64 -6.61 3.68 2.93
C ASN A 64 -5.94 2.83 4.03
N GLU A 65 -4.61 2.78 4.08
CA GLU A 65 -3.87 2.14 5.17
C GLU A 65 -4.11 2.88 6.51
N ILE A 66 -4.10 4.21 6.48
CA ILE A 66 -4.46 5.05 7.63
C ILE A 66 -5.89 4.71 8.09
N ASN A 67 -6.86 4.67 7.17
CA ASN A 67 -8.22 4.24 7.50
C ASN A 67 -8.24 2.82 8.08
N ALA A 68 -7.58 1.84 7.47
CA ALA A 68 -7.60 0.44 7.88
C ALA A 68 -6.96 0.18 9.26
N ARG A 69 -6.09 1.08 9.74
CA ARG A 69 -5.39 0.95 11.03
C ARG A 69 -6.33 0.84 12.23
N ARG A 70 -7.44 1.59 12.26
CA ARG A 70 -8.41 1.59 13.36
C ARG A 70 -9.72 0.99 12.87
N ILE A 71 -9.96 -0.27 13.21
CA ILE A 71 -11.21 -1.01 12.91
C ILE A 71 -12.22 -0.89 14.06
N HIS A 72 -11.77 -0.54 15.28
CA HIS A 72 -12.66 -0.27 16.41
C HIS A 72 -13.29 1.12 16.27
N ASP A 73 -14.53 1.29 16.76
CA ASP A 73 -15.48 2.42 16.63
C ASP A 73 -15.00 3.83 17.06
N GLU A 74 -13.70 4.11 17.04
CA GLU A 74 -13.14 5.42 17.32
C GLU A 74 -13.14 6.29 16.05
N LEU A 75 -13.80 7.45 16.12
CA LEU A 75 -13.91 8.41 15.01
C LEU A 75 -12.58 9.10 14.67
N ASN A 76 -11.60 9.07 15.58
CA ASN A 76 -10.29 9.70 15.40
C ASN A 76 -9.26 8.74 14.80
N VAL A 77 -9.20 8.64 13.47
CA VAL A 77 -8.19 7.82 12.75
C VAL A 77 -6.76 8.29 13.02
N PHE A 78 -6.59 9.55 13.45
CA PHE A 78 -5.29 10.18 13.73
C PHE A 78 -4.75 9.93 15.15
N GLU A 79 -5.55 9.37 16.04
CA GLU A 79 -5.18 9.23 17.45
C GLU A 79 -4.20 8.09 17.69
N GLY A 80 -3.07 8.42 18.33
CA GLY A 80 -1.97 7.51 18.57
C GLY A 80 -1.18 7.12 17.32
N ILE A 81 -1.29 7.86 16.19
CA ILE A 81 -0.57 7.48 14.96
C ILE A 81 0.93 7.32 15.21
N PHE A 82 1.52 8.28 15.92
CA PHE A 82 2.96 8.34 16.18
C PHE A 82 3.46 7.36 17.24
N GLU A 83 2.56 6.74 18.01
CA GLU A 83 2.93 5.75 19.04
C GLU A 83 3.27 4.38 18.43
N ASN A 84 2.70 4.07 17.26
CA ASN A 84 3.03 2.86 16.53
C ASN A 84 4.17 3.12 15.56
N HIS A 85 5.40 2.96 16.04
CA HIS A 85 6.62 3.14 15.24
C HIS A 85 6.68 2.24 14.01
N LEU A 86 6.07 1.05 14.04
CA LEU A 86 6.02 0.17 12.87
C LEU A 86 5.16 0.76 11.75
N PHE A 87 3.98 1.29 12.11
CA PHE A 87 3.10 1.98 11.16
C PHE A 87 3.79 3.20 10.56
N VAL A 88 4.35 4.08 11.41
CA VAL A 88 5.08 5.26 10.94
C VAL A 88 6.25 4.88 10.04
N GLY A 89 7.00 3.84 10.40
CA GLY A 89 8.11 3.33 9.60
C GLY A 89 7.67 2.88 8.21
N ILE A 90 6.59 2.08 8.12
CA ILE A 90 6.06 1.60 6.83
C ILE A 90 5.54 2.78 6.00
N SER A 91 4.76 3.69 6.58
CA SER A 91 4.23 4.86 5.87
C SER A 91 5.34 5.77 5.34
N VAL A 92 6.39 6.01 6.13
CA VAL A 92 7.55 6.82 5.69
C VAL A 92 8.29 6.12 4.55
N VAL A 93 8.54 4.82 4.66
CA VAL A 93 9.20 4.05 3.59
C VAL A 93 8.38 4.10 2.29
N GLN A 94 7.06 3.96 2.36
CA GLN A 94 6.18 4.07 1.20
C GLN A 94 6.26 5.45 0.55
N VAL A 95 6.19 6.54 1.32
CA VAL A 95 6.26 7.91 0.78
C VAL A 95 7.63 8.19 0.15
N VAL A 96 8.71 7.76 0.80
CA VAL A 96 10.08 7.94 0.27
C VAL A 96 10.27 7.14 -1.01
N LEU A 97 9.86 5.87 -1.01
CA LEU A 97 9.94 5.02 -2.20
C LEU A 97 9.09 5.59 -3.33
N GLN A 98 7.90 6.10 -3.02
CA GLN A 98 7.03 6.72 -4.01
C GLN A 98 7.66 7.98 -4.61
N ALA A 99 8.27 8.84 -3.80
CA ALA A 99 9.00 10.00 -4.28
C ALA A 99 10.17 9.58 -5.18
N ALA A 100 10.92 8.54 -4.80
CA ALA A 100 12.02 8.02 -5.60
C ALA A 100 11.56 7.47 -6.95
N ILE A 101 10.46 6.70 -6.98
CA ILE A 101 9.90 6.13 -8.21
C ILE A 101 9.37 7.23 -9.14
N VAL A 102 8.62 8.20 -8.61
CA VAL A 102 8.04 9.27 -9.46
C VAL A 102 9.11 10.21 -10.01
N GLN A 103 10.15 10.50 -9.21
CA GLN A 103 11.19 11.46 -9.62
C GLN A 103 12.30 10.83 -10.47
N PHE A 104 12.65 9.56 -10.22
CA PHE A 104 13.78 8.88 -10.85
C PHE A 104 13.41 7.61 -11.62
N GLY A 105 12.14 7.18 -11.61
CA GLY A 105 11.68 5.94 -12.25
C GLY A 105 11.39 6.03 -13.74
N SER A 106 12.00 6.96 -14.48
CA SER A 106 11.69 7.19 -15.89
C SER A 106 11.97 5.99 -16.79
N LEU A 107 13.14 5.37 -16.65
CA LEU A 107 13.56 4.25 -17.48
C LEU A 107 12.91 2.91 -17.08
N VAL A 108 12.73 2.67 -15.77
CA VAL A 108 12.29 1.35 -15.25
C VAL A 108 10.78 1.28 -15.08
N PHE A 109 10.15 2.36 -14.65
CA PHE A 109 8.73 2.41 -14.33
C PHE A 109 7.92 3.25 -15.34
N GLY A 110 8.56 3.83 -16.35
CA GLY A 110 7.89 4.68 -17.34
C GLY A 110 7.21 5.90 -16.70
N CYS A 111 7.81 6.45 -15.64
CA CYS A 111 7.29 7.61 -14.92
C CYS A 111 7.95 8.92 -15.40
N VAL A 112 7.16 9.97 -15.55
CA VAL A 112 7.68 11.33 -15.80
C VAL A 112 7.73 12.09 -14.49
N ALA A 113 8.79 12.85 -14.24
CA ALA A 113 8.87 13.72 -13.07
C ALA A 113 7.68 14.70 -13.05
N LEU A 114 6.85 14.62 -12.00
CA LEU A 114 5.72 15.52 -11.81
C LEU A 114 6.18 16.87 -11.27
N SER A 115 5.45 17.93 -11.63
CA SER A 115 5.62 19.24 -11.00
C SER A 115 5.09 19.24 -9.56
N TRP A 116 5.53 20.21 -8.75
CA TRP A 116 5.06 20.35 -7.37
C TRP A 116 3.53 20.56 -7.28
N SER A 117 2.93 21.29 -8.22
CA SER A 117 1.48 21.50 -8.27
C SER A 117 0.72 20.21 -8.57
N GLN A 118 1.21 19.38 -9.49
CA GLN A 118 0.64 18.06 -9.78
C GLN A 118 0.78 17.12 -8.57
N TRP A 119 1.92 17.16 -7.88
CA TRP A 119 2.14 16.42 -6.63
C TRP A 119 1.10 16.77 -5.56
N LEU A 120 0.90 18.06 -5.29
CA LEU A 120 -0.10 18.50 -4.31
C LEU A 120 -1.50 18.08 -4.71
N ALA A 121 -1.86 18.18 -5.98
CA ALA A 121 -3.16 17.76 -6.47
C ALA A 121 -3.37 16.24 -6.33
N CYS A 122 -2.34 15.42 -6.61
CA CYS A 122 -2.40 13.97 -6.38
C CYS A 122 -2.61 13.63 -4.91
N ILE A 123 -1.87 14.30 -4.01
CA ILE A 123 -2.04 14.14 -2.56
C ILE A 123 -3.45 14.55 -2.13
N ALA A 124 -3.95 15.68 -2.64
CA ALA A 124 -5.29 16.18 -2.30
C ALA A 124 -6.38 15.19 -2.72
N ILE A 125 -6.31 14.63 -3.93
CA ILE A 125 -7.25 13.59 -4.39
C ILE A 125 -7.14 12.34 -3.53
N GLY A 126 -5.92 11.88 -3.21
CA GLY A 126 -5.71 10.76 -2.31
C GLY A 126 -6.35 10.99 -0.93
N ALA A 127 -6.17 12.20 -0.38
CA ALA A 127 -6.66 12.58 0.93
C ALA A 127 -8.20 12.55 1.03
N LEU A 128 -8.92 12.69 -0.10
CA LEU A 128 -10.39 12.52 -0.15
C LEU A 128 -10.84 11.12 0.30
N SER A 129 -9.96 10.10 0.24
CA SER A 129 -10.29 8.76 0.76
C SER A 129 -10.48 8.73 2.28
N LEU A 130 -9.86 9.65 3.04
CA LEU A 130 -10.00 9.76 4.49
C LEU A 130 -11.43 10.16 4.91
N PRO A 131 -12.00 11.31 4.48
CA PRO A 131 -13.36 11.68 4.84
C PRO A 131 -14.39 10.70 4.28
N VAL A 132 -14.16 10.12 3.10
CA VAL A 132 -15.02 9.04 2.57
C VAL A 132 -14.97 7.81 3.47
N GLY A 133 -13.80 7.50 4.05
CA GLY A 133 -13.62 6.41 5.02
C GLY A 133 -14.43 6.64 6.27
N LEU A 134 -14.37 7.84 6.81
CA LEU A 134 -15.16 8.26 7.96
C LEU A 134 -16.66 8.22 7.66
N LEU A 135 -17.09 8.77 6.51
CA LEU A 135 -18.49 8.79 6.09
C LEU A 135 -19.05 7.36 5.95
N LEU A 136 -18.31 6.46 5.32
CA LEU A 136 -18.73 5.06 5.18
C LEU A 136 -18.93 4.38 6.53
N ARG A 137 -18.08 4.67 7.53
CA ARG A 137 -18.26 4.17 8.90
C ARG A 137 -19.50 4.76 9.56
N CYS A 138 -19.71 6.07 9.44
CA CYS A 138 -20.90 6.73 9.99
C CYS A 138 -22.20 6.19 9.37
N LEU A 139 -22.21 5.91 8.07
CA LEU A 139 -23.36 5.31 7.38
C LEU A 139 -23.62 3.87 7.84
N GLN A 140 -22.57 3.07 7.99
CA GLN A 140 -22.67 1.70 8.51
C GLN A 140 -23.18 1.67 9.95
N ALA A 141 -22.75 2.61 10.80
CA ALA A 141 -23.18 2.70 12.19
C ALA A 141 -24.67 3.11 12.36
N ARG A 142 -25.27 3.80 11.38
CA ARG A 142 -26.56 4.47 11.57
C ARG A 142 -27.75 3.82 10.85
N HIS A 143 -27.55 3.02 9.78
CA HIS A 143 -28.64 2.75 8.83
C HIS A 143 -28.79 1.33 8.22
N LEU A 144 -28.08 0.29 8.66
CA LEU A 144 -28.19 -1.03 7.98
C LEU A 144 -28.97 -2.11 8.78
N PRO A 145 -30.04 -2.69 8.21
CA PRO A 145 -30.70 -3.88 8.77
C PRO A 145 -29.83 -5.13 8.57
N ALA A 146 -29.92 -6.07 9.54
CA ALA A 146 -29.06 -7.26 9.66
C ALA A 146 -29.03 -8.22 8.45
N SER A 147 -29.92 -8.04 7.46
CA SER A 147 -29.98 -8.86 6.23
C SER A 147 -29.00 -8.43 5.14
N TRP A 148 -28.47 -7.19 5.19
CA TRP A 148 -27.48 -6.68 4.23
C TRP A 148 -26.04 -6.69 4.76
N THR A 149 -25.86 -7.14 6.01
CA THR A 149 -24.57 -7.35 6.68
C THR A 149 -24.00 -8.75 6.40
N LEU A 150 -23.89 -9.11 5.11
CA LEU A 150 -23.34 -10.41 4.68
C LEU A 150 -21.86 -10.62 5.05
N CYS A 151 -21.16 -9.57 5.52
CA CYS A 151 -19.79 -9.64 6.00
C CYS A 151 -19.55 -8.80 7.27
N GLN A 152 -20.48 -8.83 8.23
CA GLN A 152 -20.20 -8.34 9.58
C GLN A 152 -19.94 -9.51 10.55
N ASP A 153 -19.25 -10.56 10.10
CA ASP A 153 -18.53 -11.47 11.00
C ASP A 153 -17.19 -10.82 11.43
N THR A 154 -17.28 -9.62 12.00
CA THR A 154 -16.44 -9.29 13.15
C THR A 154 -17.36 -9.31 14.35
N THR A 155 -17.93 -10.50 14.61
CA THR A 155 -18.10 -10.90 16.01
C THR A 155 -16.80 -10.53 16.68
N ALA A 156 -16.86 -9.70 17.72
CA ALA A 156 -15.71 -9.37 18.54
C ALA A 156 -14.94 -10.67 18.70
N VAL A 157 -13.76 -10.77 18.07
CA VAL A 157 -12.92 -11.95 18.20
C VAL A 157 -12.66 -11.98 19.69
N THR A 158 -13.39 -12.84 20.41
CA THR A 158 -13.09 -13.15 21.80
C THR A 158 -11.60 -13.39 21.77
N PRO A 159 -10.78 -12.56 22.46
CA PRO A 159 -9.35 -12.50 22.23
C PRO A 159 -8.86 -13.93 22.19
N TYR A 160 -8.38 -14.38 21.02
CA TYR A 160 -8.10 -15.79 20.77
C TYR A 160 -7.19 -16.24 21.90
N LYS A 161 -7.74 -16.99 22.86
CA LYS A 161 -6.96 -17.59 23.92
C LYS A 161 -6.33 -18.79 23.26
N PRO A 162 -5.03 -18.76 22.92
CA PRO A 162 -4.40 -19.89 22.28
C PRO A 162 -4.62 -21.12 23.16
N THR A 163 -5.24 -22.15 22.59
CA THR A 163 -5.47 -23.42 23.28
C THR A 163 -4.14 -23.91 23.87
N GLU A 164 -4.14 -24.48 25.08
CA GLU A 164 -2.92 -24.99 25.72
C GLU A 164 -2.12 -25.91 24.78
N ARG A 165 -2.82 -26.68 23.94
CA ARG A 165 -2.21 -27.52 22.90
C ARG A 165 -1.35 -26.72 21.90
N SER A 166 -1.81 -25.58 21.41
CA SER A 166 -1.06 -24.73 20.47
C SER A 166 0.18 -24.13 21.12
N GLN A 167 0.07 -23.69 22.38
CA GLN A 167 1.22 -23.19 23.14
C GLN A 167 2.27 -24.30 23.37
N VAL A 168 1.83 -25.50 23.74
CA VAL A 168 2.70 -26.67 23.93
C VAL A 168 3.39 -27.07 22.63
N LEU A 169 2.68 -27.04 21.49
CA LEU A 169 3.26 -27.32 20.18
C LEU A 169 4.34 -26.31 19.82
N TRP A 170 4.08 -25.02 20.08
CA TRP A 170 5.05 -23.96 19.86
C TRP A 170 6.30 -24.19 20.70
N GLN A 171 6.15 -24.39 22.01
CA GLN A 171 7.26 -24.66 22.92
C GLN A 171 8.10 -25.87 22.47
N ARG A 172 7.46 -26.96 22.01
CA ARG A 172 8.16 -28.14 21.49
C ARG A 172 8.97 -27.83 20.22
N SER A 173 8.41 -27.05 19.30
CA SER A 173 9.10 -26.62 18.08
C SER A 173 10.33 -25.75 18.39
N PHE A 174 10.22 -24.80 19.33
CA PHE A 174 11.37 -24.00 19.79
C PHE A 174 12.44 -24.82 20.49
N ARG A 175 12.03 -25.83 21.28
CA ARG A 175 12.97 -26.72 21.95
C ARG A 175 13.76 -27.55 20.95
N ARG A 176 13.11 -28.03 19.87
CA ARG A 176 13.79 -28.74 18.77
C ARG A 176 14.80 -27.86 18.04
N LEU A 177 14.42 -26.62 17.69
CA LEU A 177 15.33 -25.68 17.05
C LEU A 177 16.56 -25.36 17.91
N ARG A 178 16.38 -25.16 19.22
CA ARG A 178 17.51 -24.91 20.14
C ARG A 178 18.46 -26.10 20.24
N VAL A 179 17.93 -27.33 20.26
CA VAL A 179 18.76 -28.55 20.28
C VAL A 179 19.51 -28.69 18.96
N GLN A 180 18.85 -28.50 17.82
CA GLN A 180 19.50 -28.57 16.50
C GLN A 180 20.62 -27.54 16.38
N LEU A 181 20.41 -26.30 16.83
CA LEU A 181 21.46 -25.28 16.85
C LEU A 181 22.65 -25.65 17.75
N ARG A 182 22.40 -26.31 18.90
CA ARG A 182 23.46 -26.77 19.79
C ARG A 182 24.28 -27.91 19.16
N VAL A 183 23.61 -28.85 18.51
CA VAL A 183 24.27 -29.96 17.80
C VAL A 183 25.12 -29.43 16.65
N ILE A 184 24.58 -28.52 15.84
CA ILE A 184 25.32 -27.88 14.74
C ILE A 184 26.56 -27.15 15.28
N LYS A 185 26.41 -26.37 16.37
CA LYS A 185 27.55 -25.69 17.01
C LYS A 185 28.59 -26.68 17.56
N ALA A 186 28.17 -27.80 18.14
CA ALA A 186 29.09 -28.83 18.62
C ALA A 186 29.86 -29.50 17.46
N PHE A 187 29.18 -29.76 16.34
CA PHE A 187 29.80 -30.32 15.13
C PHE A 187 30.79 -29.34 14.50
N GLN A 188 30.42 -28.05 14.41
CA GLN A 188 31.30 -26.99 13.92
C GLN A 188 32.56 -26.83 14.80
N ARG A 189 32.42 -26.92 16.14
CA ARG A 189 33.57 -26.91 17.05
C ARG A 189 34.48 -28.12 16.83
N SER A 190 33.92 -29.32 16.70
CA SER A 190 34.71 -30.54 16.45
C SER A 190 35.46 -30.51 15.11
N LEU A 191 34.85 -29.96 14.05
CA LEU A 191 35.52 -29.76 12.77
C LEU A 191 36.64 -28.69 12.84
N SER A 192 36.46 -27.66 13.68
CA SER A 192 37.47 -26.61 13.89
C SER A 192 38.68 -27.15 14.66
N ASP A 193 38.46 -27.96 15.70
CA ASP A 193 39.55 -28.62 16.45
C ASP A 193 40.34 -29.58 15.57
N ARG A 194 39.67 -30.35 14.69
CA ARG A 194 40.36 -31.23 13.73
C ARG A 194 41.20 -30.47 12.71
N LYS A 195 40.79 -29.26 12.31
CA LYS A 195 41.60 -28.41 11.43
C LYS A 195 42.88 -27.91 12.11
N HIS A 196 42.83 -27.60 13.40
CA HIS A 196 44.00 -27.17 14.16
C HIS A 196 45.02 -28.30 14.41
N LEU A 197 44.59 -29.56 14.40
CA LEU A 197 45.48 -30.72 14.56
C LEU A 197 46.17 -31.16 13.26
N LEU A 198 45.78 -30.59 12.11
CA LEU A 198 46.32 -30.91 10.78
C LEU A 198 47.20 -29.79 10.21
N GLN A 199 47.59 -28.81 11.03
CA GLN A 199 48.61 -27.79 10.76
C GLN A 199 49.76 -27.97 11.76
#